data_AF-A0A538TZR3-F1
#
_entry.id   AF-A0A538TZR3-F1
#
_cell.length_a   1.000
_cell.length_b   1.000
_cell.length_c   1.000
_cell.angle_alpha   90.00
_cell.angle_beta   90.00
_cell.angle_gamma   90.00
#
_symmetry.space_group_name_H-M   'P 1'
#
loop_
_entity.id
_entity.type
_entity.pdbx_description
1 polymer ?
#
loop_
_entity_poly.entity_id
_entity_poly.type
_entity_poly.pdbx_seq_one_letter_code
_entity_poly.pdbx_strand_id
1 'polypeptide(L)'
;MFTVSHLDFCRAHGIGLMAYSPLAQGVLTNKYAGGAVPAGSRATGKFAHFLTAEKALTPENVAAAERYAAWVARRGAGSCSQVALAWVLRRPEVSTAIIGVTSVEQLEENLKAAEVTLTDAEWKEVEATIALATTRPPAAGGPTKAKRGAKASAPRKRTGRRT
;
A
#
# COMPACT_ATOMS: atom_id res chain seq x y z
N MET A 1 -4.63 1.30 1.69
CA MET A 1 -4.63 0.20 2.66
C MET A 1 -6.06 0.00 3.11
N PHE A 2 -6.62 -1.21 2.99
CA PHE A 2 -8.01 -1.50 3.31
C PHE A 2 -8.27 -1.33 4.81
N THR A 3 -9.36 -0.67 5.20
CA THR A 3 -9.80 -0.70 6.61
C THR A 3 -10.50 -2.03 6.87
N VAL A 4 -10.59 -2.45 8.15
CA VAL A 4 -11.28 -3.69 8.55
C VAL A 4 -12.68 -3.77 7.94
N SER A 5 -13.40 -2.64 7.91
CA SER A 5 -14.72 -2.54 7.30
C SER A 5 -14.78 -2.85 5.79
N HIS A 6 -13.73 -2.56 5.01
CA HIS A 6 -13.70 -2.87 3.58
C HIS A 6 -13.41 -4.35 3.32
N LEU A 7 -12.54 -4.95 4.14
CA LEU A 7 -12.22 -6.37 4.03
C LEU A 7 -13.46 -7.24 4.32
N ASP A 8 -14.19 -6.90 5.38
CA ASP A 8 -15.41 -7.63 5.77
C ASP A 8 -16.51 -7.48 4.72
N PHE A 9 -16.71 -6.27 4.17
CA PHE A 9 -17.65 -6.05 3.07
C PHE A 9 -17.28 -6.89 1.83
N CYS A 10 -16.02 -6.83 1.39
CA CYS A 10 -15.58 -7.59 0.23
C CYS A 10 -15.77 -9.10 0.43
N ARG A 11 -15.44 -9.62 1.63
CA ARG A 11 -15.70 -11.03 1.97
C ARG A 11 -17.19 -11.36 1.92
N ALA A 12 -18.04 -10.54 2.53
CA ALA A 12 -19.50 -10.79 2.58
C ALA A 12 -20.16 -10.78 1.19
N HIS A 13 -19.59 -10.07 0.23
CA HIS A 13 -20.14 -9.92 -1.12
C HIS A 13 -19.38 -10.70 -2.21
N GLY A 14 -18.41 -11.56 -1.84
CA GLY A 14 -17.63 -12.34 -2.82
C GLY A 14 -16.78 -11.47 -3.75
N ILE A 15 -16.32 -10.31 -3.28
CA ILE A 15 -15.50 -9.37 -4.06
C ILE A 15 -14.03 -9.64 -3.76
N GLY A 16 -13.29 -10.03 -4.80
CA GLY A 16 -11.84 -10.22 -4.72
C GLY A 16 -11.07 -8.90 -4.69
N LEU A 17 -10.09 -8.79 -3.78
CA LEU A 17 -9.21 -7.63 -3.70
C LEU A 17 -7.91 -7.83 -4.45
N MET A 18 -7.47 -6.75 -5.09
CA MET A 18 -6.16 -6.65 -5.73
C MET A 18 -5.28 -5.72 -4.89
N ALA A 19 -4.21 -6.26 -4.31
CA ALA A 19 -3.28 -5.47 -3.52
C ALA A 19 -2.34 -4.66 -4.42
N TYR A 20 -2.38 -3.33 -4.29
CA TYR A 20 -1.46 -2.41 -4.98
C TYR A 20 -0.27 -2.06 -4.09
N SER A 21 0.93 -2.03 -4.67
CA SER A 21 2.19 -1.76 -3.96
C SER A 21 2.41 -2.63 -2.71
N PRO A 22 2.30 -3.97 -2.82
CA PRO A 22 2.40 -4.88 -1.68
C PRO A 22 3.75 -4.82 -0.96
N LEU A 23 4.82 -4.39 -1.66
CA LEU A 23 6.16 -4.22 -1.09
C LEU A 23 6.46 -2.77 -0.66
N ALA A 24 5.44 -1.91 -0.57
CA ALA A 24 5.58 -0.49 -0.22
C ALA A 24 6.67 0.22 -1.05
N GLN A 25 6.57 0.15 -2.38
CA GLN A 25 7.56 0.71 -3.31
C GLN A 25 9.00 0.16 -3.13
N GLY A 26 9.15 -0.99 -2.47
CA GLY A 26 10.43 -1.64 -2.19
C GLY A 26 10.98 -1.38 -0.78
N VAL A 27 10.28 -0.63 0.07
CA VAL A 27 10.70 -0.42 1.47
C VAL A 27 10.80 -1.75 2.22
N LEU A 28 9.83 -2.63 2.02
CA LEU A 28 9.81 -3.95 2.66
C LEU A 28 10.88 -4.93 2.16
N THR A 29 11.72 -4.55 1.18
CA THR A 29 12.89 -5.37 0.78
C THR A 29 14.16 -4.98 1.53
N ASN A 30 14.07 -4.05 2.50
CA ASN A 30 15.18 -3.53 3.30
C ASN A 30 16.33 -2.87 2.52
N LYS A 31 16.14 -2.57 1.23
CA LYS A 31 17.20 -1.98 0.40
C LYS A 31 17.51 -0.51 0.67
N TYR A 32 16.69 0.15 1.48
CA TYR A 32 16.87 1.55 1.90
C TYR A 32 17.36 1.67 3.36
N ALA A 33 17.83 0.56 3.94
CA ALA A 33 18.40 0.53 5.29
C ALA A 33 19.53 1.57 5.45
N GLY A 34 19.64 2.17 6.63
CA GLY A 34 20.63 3.21 6.92
C GLY A 34 20.55 4.45 6.03
N GLY A 35 19.40 4.70 5.37
CA GLY A 35 19.23 5.82 4.44
C GLY A 35 19.82 5.58 3.05
N ALA A 36 20.15 4.33 2.70
CA ALA A 36 20.67 3.98 1.40
C ALA A 36 19.65 4.30 0.28
N VAL A 37 20.15 4.78 -0.86
CA VAL A 37 19.36 4.99 -2.08
C VAL A 37 20.05 4.27 -3.23
N PRO A 38 19.80 2.96 -3.42
CA PRO A 38 20.49 2.18 -4.44
C PRO A 38 20.24 2.73 -5.84
N ALA A 39 21.27 2.69 -6.70
CA ALA A 39 21.15 3.09 -8.10
C ALA A 39 20.10 2.23 -8.82
N GLY A 40 19.29 2.86 -9.68
CA GLY A 40 18.21 2.18 -10.40
C GLY A 40 17.01 1.77 -9.53
N SER A 41 16.99 2.13 -8.24
CA SER A 41 15.83 1.92 -7.38
C SER A 41 14.69 2.88 -7.75
N ARG A 42 13.48 2.59 -7.25
CA ARG A 42 12.33 3.49 -7.45
C ARG A 42 12.59 4.89 -6.87
N ALA A 43 13.44 5.00 -5.85
CA ALA A 43 13.82 6.27 -5.24
C ALA A 43 14.72 7.15 -6.13
N THR A 44 15.29 6.62 -7.21
CA THR A 44 16.06 7.39 -8.20
C THR A 44 15.31 7.63 -9.51
N GLY A 45 14.09 7.11 -9.64
CA GLY A 45 13.30 7.13 -10.88
C GLY A 45 12.18 8.17 -10.92
N LYS A 46 11.33 8.07 -11.93
CA LYS A 46 10.15 8.95 -12.13
C LYS A 46 9.21 9.02 -10.92
N PHE A 47 9.20 7.97 -10.09
CA PHE A 47 8.34 7.84 -8.92
C PHE A 47 9.03 8.18 -7.58
N ALA A 48 10.23 8.76 -7.62
CA ALA A 48 11.00 9.13 -6.42
C ALA A 48 10.22 10.04 -5.45
N HIS A 49 9.33 10.89 -5.97
CA HIS A 49 8.49 11.80 -5.17
C HIS A 49 7.49 11.10 -4.23
N PHE A 50 7.26 9.78 -4.38
CA PHE A 50 6.51 8.95 -3.45
C PHE A 50 7.41 8.31 -2.36
N LEU A 51 8.72 8.29 -2.57
CA LEU A 51 9.74 7.69 -1.70
C LEU A 51 10.60 8.74 -1.00
N THR A 52 9.98 9.84 -0.55
CA THR A 52 10.69 10.87 0.21
C THR A 52 10.72 10.53 1.70
N ALA A 53 11.62 11.18 2.44
CA ALA A 53 11.78 11.03 3.89
C ALA A 53 10.52 11.45 4.67
N GLU A 54 9.67 12.28 4.10
CA GLU A 54 8.43 12.77 4.71
C GLU A 54 7.22 11.90 4.40
N LYS A 55 7.37 10.91 3.49
CA LYS A 55 6.23 10.10 3.00
C LYS A 55 6.39 8.61 3.28
N ALA A 56 7.42 8.00 2.71
CA ALA A 56 7.56 6.54 2.71
C ALA A 56 8.90 6.08 3.25
N LEU A 57 9.98 6.84 3.03
CA LEU A 57 11.29 6.60 3.62
C LEU A 57 11.48 7.37 4.94
N THR A 58 10.41 7.45 5.74
CA THR A 58 10.52 8.05 7.07
C THR A 58 11.45 7.22 7.95
N PRO A 59 12.16 7.82 8.93
CA PRO A 59 13.02 7.08 9.85
C PRO A 59 12.29 5.90 10.51
N GLU A 60 11.01 6.07 10.83
CA GLU A 60 10.17 5.05 11.45
C GLU A 60 9.90 3.88 10.51
N ASN A 61 9.59 4.16 9.23
CA ASN A 61 9.35 3.12 8.22
C ASN A 61 10.63 2.35 7.89
N VAL A 62 11.77 3.04 7.79
CA VAL A 62 13.07 2.40 7.55
C VAL A 62 13.44 1.52 8.75
N ALA A 63 13.31 2.03 9.97
CA ALA A 63 13.57 1.23 11.18
C ALA A 63 12.61 0.03 11.30
N ALA A 64 11.35 0.17 10.88
CA ALA A 64 10.41 -0.95 10.82
C ALA A 64 10.83 -2.01 9.79
N ALA A 65 11.26 -1.59 8.60
CA ALA A 65 11.77 -2.49 7.57
C ALA A 65 13.05 -3.21 8.02
N GLU A 66 13.93 -2.54 8.76
CA GLU A 66 15.15 -3.14 9.32
C GLU A 66 14.83 -4.18 10.40
N ARG A 67 13.89 -3.89 11.32
CA ARG A 67 13.42 -4.88 12.32
C ARG A 67 12.79 -6.09 11.65
N TYR A 68 11.95 -5.85 10.64
CA TYR A 68 11.35 -6.89 9.82
C TYR A 68 12.40 -7.76 9.14
N ALA A 69 13.39 -7.14 8.50
CA ALA A 69 14.48 -7.86 7.84
C ALA A 69 15.32 -8.69 8.81
N ALA A 70 15.61 -8.15 10.00
CA ALA A 70 16.30 -8.88 11.06
C ALA A 70 15.51 -10.11 11.52
N TRP A 71 14.18 -10.00 11.62
CA TRP A 71 13.31 -11.15 11.92
C TRP A 71 13.38 -12.21 10.82
N VAL A 72 13.23 -11.81 9.55
CA VAL A 72 13.26 -12.73 8.39
C VAL A 72 14.59 -13.47 8.33
N ALA A 73 15.70 -12.74 8.49
CA ALA A 73 17.04 -13.31 8.50
C ALA A 73 17.24 -14.32 9.65
N ARG A 74 16.81 -13.96 10.87
CA ARG A 74 16.89 -14.86 12.04
C ARG A 74 16.08 -16.14 11.83
N ARG A 75 14.90 -16.04 11.21
CA ARG A 75 14.02 -17.18 10.98
C ARG A 75 14.46 -18.07 9.83
N GLY A 76 15.16 -17.51 8.84
CA GLY A 76 15.48 -18.21 7.59
C GLY A 76 14.25 -18.46 6.73
N ALA A 77 13.28 -17.53 6.72
CA ALA A 77 11.99 -17.67 6.02
C ALA A 77 12.03 -17.31 4.52
N GLY A 78 13.23 -17.27 3.92
CA GLY A 78 13.46 -16.76 2.57
C GLY A 78 13.83 -15.28 2.56
N SER A 79 13.45 -14.55 1.51
CA SER A 79 13.73 -13.12 1.38
C SER A 79 12.63 -12.23 1.94
N CYS A 80 12.99 -10.99 2.24
CA CYS A 80 12.06 -9.99 2.77
C CYS A 80 10.88 -9.72 1.81
N SER A 81 11.09 -9.79 0.49
CA SER A 81 9.99 -9.65 -0.48
C SER A 81 9.06 -10.86 -0.46
N GLN A 82 9.60 -12.08 -0.36
CA GLN A 82 8.80 -13.31 -0.30
C GLN A 82 7.88 -13.31 0.91
N VAL A 83 8.41 -13.06 2.11
CA VAL A 83 7.62 -13.05 3.34
C VAL A 83 6.54 -11.95 3.32
N ALA A 84 6.85 -10.77 2.76
CA ALA A 84 5.89 -9.67 2.67
C ALA A 84 4.76 -9.97 1.67
N LEU A 85 5.08 -10.58 0.53
CA LEU A 85 4.08 -11.00 -0.45
C LEU A 85 3.22 -12.14 0.08
N ALA A 86 3.82 -13.13 0.73
CA ALA A 86 3.11 -14.21 1.39
C ALA A 86 2.15 -13.67 2.46
N TRP A 87 2.58 -12.66 3.24
CA TRP A 87 1.72 -12.00 4.22
C TRP A 87 0.47 -11.37 3.60
N VAL A 88 0.63 -10.68 2.46
CA VAL A 88 -0.50 -10.06 1.74
C VAL A 88 -1.43 -11.14 1.15
N LEU A 89 -0.87 -12.18 0.55
CA LEU A 89 -1.61 -13.23 -0.15
C LEU A 89 -2.27 -14.24 0.81
N ARG A 90 -1.87 -14.31 2.08
CA ARG A 90 -2.53 -15.17 3.09
C ARG A 90 -3.96 -14.72 3.42
N ARG A 91 -4.31 -13.48 3.10
CA ARG A 91 -5.63 -12.92 3.37
C ARG A 91 -6.64 -13.49 2.37
N PRO A 92 -7.69 -14.19 2.81
CA PRO A 92 -8.66 -14.79 1.88
C PRO A 92 -9.45 -13.76 1.06
N GLU A 93 -9.48 -12.50 1.49
CA GLU A 93 -10.09 -11.40 0.73
C GLU A 93 -9.22 -10.95 -0.46
N VAL A 94 -7.92 -11.26 -0.44
CA VAL A 94 -6.95 -10.84 -1.46
C VAL A 94 -6.83 -11.93 -2.52
N SER A 95 -7.30 -11.64 -3.72
CA SER A 95 -7.21 -12.57 -4.85
C SER A 95 -5.89 -12.48 -5.59
N THR A 96 -5.24 -11.31 -5.58
CA THR A 96 -3.97 -11.10 -6.27
C THR A 96 -3.20 -9.89 -5.73
N ALA A 97 -1.90 -9.84 -5.97
CA ALA A 97 -1.02 -8.74 -5.61
C ALA A 97 -0.27 -8.23 -6.85
N ILE A 98 -0.36 -6.93 -7.11
CA ILE A 98 0.37 -6.29 -8.22
C ILE A 98 1.82 -6.12 -7.81
N ILE A 99 2.70 -6.99 -8.29
CA ILE A 99 4.14 -6.84 -8.14
C ILE A 99 4.74 -6.04 -9.30
N GLY A 100 5.51 -5.02 -8.98
CA GLY A 100 6.29 -4.28 -9.97
C GLY A 100 7.77 -4.57 -9.80
N VAL A 101 8.35 -5.22 -10.80
CA VAL A 101 9.76 -5.67 -10.84
C VAL A 101 10.51 -4.94 -11.95
N THR A 102 11.83 -4.85 -11.83
CA THR A 102 12.72 -4.25 -12.85
C THR A 102 13.60 -5.28 -13.55
N SER A 103 13.55 -6.54 -13.15
CA SER A 103 14.29 -7.64 -13.76
C SER A 103 13.53 -8.96 -13.62
N VAL A 104 13.93 -9.97 -14.40
CA VAL A 104 13.32 -11.31 -14.35
C VAL A 104 13.68 -12.02 -13.05
N GLU A 105 14.89 -11.83 -12.55
CA GLU A 105 15.36 -12.43 -11.30
C GLU A 105 14.51 -11.95 -10.11
N GLN A 106 14.10 -10.67 -10.10
CA GLN A 106 13.16 -10.16 -9.10
C GLN A 106 11.76 -10.79 -9.23
N LEU A 107 11.33 -11.10 -10.46
CA LEU A 107 10.06 -11.78 -10.68
C LEU A 107 10.12 -13.19 -10.10
N GLU A 108 11.12 -13.98 -10.49
CA GLU A 108 11.33 -15.34 -10.03
C GLU A 108 11.47 -15.40 -8.50
N GLU A 109 12.23 -14.46 -7.92
CA GLU A 109 12.37 -14.34 -6.47
C GLU A 109 11.04 -14.05 -5.77
N ASN A 110 10.21 -13.18 -6.34
CA ASN A 110 8.89 -12.86 -5.78
C ASN A 110 7.88 -14.01 -5.93
N LEU A 111 7.97 -14.82 -6.99
CA LEU A 111 7.06 -15.95 -7.21
C LEU A 111 7.19 -17.03 -6.12
N LYS A 112 8.41 -17.21 -5.58
CA LYS A 112 8.68 -18.10 -4.44
C LYS A 112 7.99 -17.67 -3.14
N ALA A 113 7.33 -16.51 -3.10
CA ALA A 113 6.44 -16.14 -1.99
C ALA A 113 5.34 -17.18 -1.75
N ALA A 114 4.91 -17.91 -2.78
CA ALA A 114 3.91 -18.97 -2.66
C ALA A 114 4.39 -20.16 -1.83
N GLU A 115 5.70 -20.30 -1.62
CA GLU A 115 6.32 -21.40 -0.86
C GLU A 115 6.55 -21.05 0.61
N VAL A 116 6.40 -19.77 0.98
CA VAL A 116 6.61 -19.30 2.36
C VAL A 116 5.53 -19.87 3.27
N THR A 117 5.96 -20.67 4.24
CA THR A 117 5.09 -21.26 5.26
C THR A 117 5.53 -20.76 6.64
N LEU A 118 4.63 -20.04 7.31
CA LEU A 118 4.80 -19.57 8.69
C LEU A 118 3.56 -19.92 9.51
N THR A 119 3.79 -20.24 10.77
CA THR A 119 2.76 -20.45 11.79
C THR A 119 2.06 -19.14 12.16
N ASP A 120 0.88 -19.23 12.78
CA ASP A 120 0.15 -18.05 13.25
C ASP A 120 0.93 -17.24 14.31
N ALA A 121 1.76 -17.90 15.11
CA ALA A 121 2.64 -17.21 16.07
C ALA A 121 3.72 -16.39 15.34
N GLU A 122 4.37 -16.98 14.34
CA GLU A 122 5.38 -16.30 13.53
C GLU A 122 4.76 -15.13 12.74
N TRP A 123 3.55 -15.28 12.21
CA TRP A 123 2.86 -14.15 11.57
C TRP A 123 2.61 -12.98 12.51
N LYS A 124 2.23 -13.26 13.76
CA LYS A 124 2.08 -12.21 14.78
C LYS A 124 3.41 -11.53 15.10
N GLU A 125 4.51 -12.28 15.12
CA GLU A 125 5.85 -11.69 15.29
C GLU A 125 6.23 -10.78 14.12
N VAL A 126 5.99 -11.22 12.87
CA VAL A 126 6.19 -10.40 11.67
C VAL A 126 5.38 -9.12 11.76
N GLU A 127 4.09 -9.21 12.07
CA GLU A 127 3.19 -8.05 12.21
C GLU A 127 3.67 -7.08 13.29
N ALA A 128 4.18 -7.60 14.42
CA ALA A 128 4.72 -6.79 15.50
C ALA A 128 5.97 -5.99 15.10
N THR A 129 6.75 -6.44 14.10
CA THR A 129 7.91 -5.66 13.62
C THR A 129 7.51 -4.35 12.93
N ILE A 130 6.31 -4.32 12.31
CA ILE A 130 5.82 -3.24 11.45
C ILE A 130 4.68 -2.43 12.11
N ALA A 131 4.06 -2.94 13.18
CA ALA A 131 2.85 -2.38 13.82
C ALA A 131 2.95 -0.93 14.35
N LEU A 132 4.15 -0.33 14.42
CA LEU A 132 4.35 1.02 14.97
C LEU A 132 4.10 2.18 13.99
N ALA A 133 3.71 1.92 12.73
CA ALA A 133 3.47 2.97 11.73
C ALA A 133 2.03 3.04 11.16
N THR A 134 1.15 2.09 11.50
CA THR A 134 -0.15 1.92 10.82
C THR A 134 -1.35 2.59 11.49
N THR A 135 -1.19 3.32 12.59
CA THR A 135 -2.27 4.18 13.11
C THR A 135 -2.39 5.44 12.27
N ARG A 136 -2.94 5.29 11.06
CA ARG A 136 -3.51 6.43 10.34
C ARG A 136 -4.70 6.90 11.19
N PRO A 137 -4.78 8.17 11.61
CA PRO A 137 -6.02 8.69 12.19
C PRO A 137 -7.17 8.45 11.20
N PRO A 138 -8.38 8.14 11.68
CA PRO A 138 -9.54 7.96 10.80
C PRO A 138 -9.62 9.16 9.86
N ALA A 139 -9.82 8.90 8.56
CA ALA A 139 -9.83 9.93 7.54
C ALA A 139 -10.72 11.09 8.03
N ALA A 140 -10.12 12.26 8.28
CA ALA A 140 -10.87 13.47 8.57
C ALA A 140 -11.91 13.61 7.47
N GLY A 141 -13.18 13.73 7.87
CA GLY A 141 -14.32 13.72 6.97
C GLY A 141 -14.06 14.58 5.74
N GLY A 142 -14.33 14.02 4.55
CA GLY A 142 -14.15 14.73 3.29
C GLY A 142 -14.88 16.09 3.30
N PRO A 143 -14.43 17.05 2.46
CA PRO A 143 -14.96 18.40 2.48
C PRO A 143 -16.48 18.36 2.36
N THR A 144 -17.15 18.85 3.40
CA THR A 144 -18.60 19.04 3.43
C THR A 144 -18.93 19.92 2.23
N LYS A 145 -19.71 19.39 1.27
CA LYS A 145 -20.14 20.16 0.09
C LYS A 145 -20.78 21.46 0.57
N ALA A 146 -20.11 22.59 0.34
CA ALA A 146 -20.69 23.91 0.52
C ALA A 146 -21.96 23.99 -0.33
N LYS A 147 -23.08 24.35 0.30
CA LYS A 147 -24.38 24.52 -0.33
C LYS A 147 -24.23 25.43 -1.57
N ARG A 148 -24.53 24.90 -2.77
CA ARG A 148 -24.72 25.73 -3.96
C ARG A 148 -25.83 26.73 -3.65
N GLY A 149 -25.47 28.00 -3.52
CA GLY A 149 -26.43 29.10 -3.47
C GLY A 149 -27.30 29.08 -4.72
N ALA A 150 -28.61 29.06 -4.52
CA ALA A 150 -29.60 29.21 -5.59
C ALA A 150 -29.42 30.59 -6.25
N LYS A 151 -28.95 30.62 -7.50
CA LYS A 151 -29.12 31.81 -8.34
C LYS A 151 -30.56 31.83 -8.86
N ALA A 152 -31.30 32.84 -8.41
CA ALA A 152 -32.63 33.17 -8.89
C ALA A 152 -32.62 33.37 -10.42
N SER A 153 -33.52 32.69 -11.12
CA SER A 153 -33.78 32.87 -12.54
C SER A 153 -34.57 34.16 -12.78
N ALA A 154 -34.00 35.08 -13.56
CA ALA A 154 -34.71 36.26 -14.06
C ALA A 154 -35.63 35.88 -15.25
N PRO A 155 -36.79 36.56 -15.43
CA PRO A 155 -37.77 36.16 -16.44
C PRO A 155 -37.37 36.64 -17.84
N ARG A 156 -37.51 35.75 -18.82
CA ARG A 156 -37.24 35.98 -20.24
C ARG A 156 -38.36 36.84 -20.85
N LYS A 157 -38.08 38.10 -21.19
CA LYS A 157 -39.03 38.96 -21.91
C LYS A 157 -39.30 38.39 -23.30
N ARG A 158 -40.56 38.01 -23.56
CA ARG A 158 -41.12 37.69 -24.88
C ARG A 158 -41.63 39.00 -25.50
N THR A 159 -40.95 39.46 -26.54
CA THR A 159 -41.42 40.50 -27.48
C THR A 159 -40.93 40.02 -28.83
N GLY A 160 -41.72 39.75 -29.86
CA GLY A 160 -43.00 40.31 -30.27
C GLY A 160 -42.85 40.54 -31.78
N ARG A 161 -43.58 39.77 -32.57
CA ARG A 161 -43.56 39.70 -34.04
C ARG A 161 -44.17 40.96 -34.67
N ARG A 162 -43.58 41.46 -35.78
CA ARG A 162 -44.15 42.26 -36.91
C ARG A 162 -42.96 42.95 -37.61
N THR A 163 -42.80 43.00 -38.93
CA THR A 163 -43.62 42.74 -40.13
C THR A 163 -42.70 42.17 -41.20
#